data_AF-A0A6A8M7S3-F1
#
_entry.id   AF-A0A6A8M7S3-F1
#
_cell.length_a   1.000
_cell.length_b   1.000
_cell.length_c   1.000
_cell.angle_alpha   90.00
_cell.angle_beta   90.00
_cell.angle_gamma   90.00
#
_symmetry.space_group_name_H-M   'P 1'
#
loop_
_entity.id
_entity.type
_entity.pdbx_description
1 polymer ?
#
loop_
_entity_poly.entity_id
_entity_poly.type
_entity_poly.pdbx_seq_one_letter_code
_entity_poly.pdbx_strand_id
1 'polypeptide(L)'
;MKTAINEYDAKIDSKKRLTLRESHYEYYHVEHFSDGRIVLHPRELVEPFRVSGNTLEMMDKSMRNLDEGKAGKAVDVSKFKE
;
A
#
# COMPACT_ATOMS: atom_id res chain seq x y z
N MET A 1 17.12 0.91 13.29
CA MET A 1 15.87 1.54 12.81
C MET A 1 14.84 1.35 13.91
N LYS A 2 14.22 2.43 14.42
CA LYS A 2 13.19 2.30 15.45
C LYS A 2 11.91 1.82 14.78
N THR A 3 11.41 0.66 15.20
CA THR A 3 10.14 0.10 14.74
C THR A 3 8.99 0.87 15.38
N ALA A 4 7.98 1.26 14.60
CA ALA A 4 6.76 1.83 15.16
C ALA A 4 6.02 0.77 15.97
N ILE A 5 5.46 1.16 17.13
CA ILE A 5 4.64 0.29 17.97
C ILE A 5 3.24 0.15 17.36
N ASN A 6 2.75 1.21 16.72
CA ASN A 6 1.44 1.24 16.10
C ASN A 6 1.45 2.11 14.85
N GLU A 7 0.72 1.68 13.84
CA GLU A 7 0.62 2.33 12.54
C GLU A 7 -0.85 2.32 12.11
N TYR A 8 -1.38 3.47 11.71
CA TYR A 8 -2.76 3.57 11.24
C TYR A 8 -2.96 4.75 10.29
N ASP A 9 -4.01 4.68 9.49
CA ASP A 9 -4.44 5.78 8.62
C ASP A 9 -5.52 6.62 9.31
N ALA A 10 -5.35 7.93 9.31
CA ALA A 10 -6.28 8.89 9.90
C ALA A 10 -6.78 9.87 8.85
N LYS A 11 -8.08 10.15 8.89
CA LYS A 11 -8.72 11.22 8.12
C LYS A 11 -9.06 12.38 9.05
N ILE A 12 -8.86 13.61 8.58
CA ILE A 12 -9.38 14.80 9.24
C ILE A 12 -10.90 14.76 9.29
N ASP A 13 -11.46 14.88 10.49
CA ASP A 13 -12.90 15.02 10.71
C ASP A 13 -13.44 16.33 10.09
N SER A 14 -14.73 16.35 9.74
CA SER A 14 -15.44 17.48 9.12
C SER A 14 -15.32 18.80 9.89
N LYS A 15 -14.97 18.74 11.18
CA LYS A 15 -14.73 19.92 12.03
C LYS A 15 -13.28 20.40 12.03
N LYS A 16 -12.41 19.85 11.16
CA LYS A 16 -10.95 20.06 11.15
C LYS A 16 -10.28 19.77 12.50
N ARG A 17 -10.85 18.88 13.29
CA ARG A 17 -10.36 18.52 14.63
C ARG A 17 -9.36 17.38 14.53
N LEU A 18 -8.19 17.69 14.00
CA LEU A 18 -6.97 16.97 14.31
C LEU A 18 -6.24 17.82 15.37
N THR A 19 -5.50 17.23 16.30
CA THR A 19 -4.70 17.99 17.28
C THR A 19 -3.62 18.88 16.64
N LEU A 20 -3.49 18.85 15.31
CA LEU A 20 -2.68 19.75 14.50
C LEU A 20 -3.46 21.02 14.16
N ARG A 21 -2.93 22.18 14.58
CA ARG A 21 -3.38 23.47 14.05
C ARG A 21 -2.89 23.60 12.60
N GLU A 22 -3.76 24.05 11.69
CA GLU A 22 -3.43 24.34 10.28
C GLU A 22 -2.98 23.13 9.43
N SER A 23 -3.76 22.05 9.45
CA SER A 23 -3.49 20.89 8.59
C SER A 23 -3.67 21.19 7.08
N HIS A 24 -2.64 20.91 6.27
CA HIS A 24 -2.68 21.12 4.82
C HIS A 24 -3.26 19.95 4.01
N TYR A 25 -3.25 18.73 4.57
CA TYR A 25 -3.75 17.51 3.91
C TYR A 25 -4.91 16.89 4.68
N GLU A 26 -5.80 16.16 4.00
CA GLU A 26 -6.96 15.50 4.62
C GLU A 26 -6.65 14.12 5.21
N TYR A 27 -5.67 13.42 4.65
CA TYR A 27 -5.31 12.05 5.05
C TYR A 27 -3.86 12.01 5.53
N TYR A 28 -3.63 11.26 6.61
CA TYR A 28 -2.28 11.03 7.14
C TYR A 28 -2.11 9.56 7.48
N HIS A 29 -0.91 9.06 7.20
CA HIS A 29 -0.42 7.85 7.81
C HIS A 29 0.29 8.21 9.11
N VAL A 30 -0.10 7.55 10.21
CA VAL A 30 0.33 7.89 11.55
C VAL A 30 1.17 6.76 12.12
N GLU A 31 2.39 7.09 12.52
CA GLU A 31 3.33 6.16 13.14
C GLU A 31 3.60 6.56 14.59
N HIS A 32 3.39 5.62 15.53
CA HIS A 32 3.64 5.82 16.96
C HIS A 32 4.92 5.12 17.37
N PHE A 33 5.90 5.90 17.83
CA PHE A 33 7.18 5.36 18.29
C PHE A 33 7.20 5.14 19.80
N SER A 34 8.08 4.23 20.23
CA SER A 34 8.25 3.85 21.64
C SER A 34 8.71 4.98 22.56
N ASP A 35 9.19 6.08 22.00
CA ASP A 35 9.63 7.27 22.72
C ASP A 35 8.54 8.35 22.80
N GLY A 36 7.29 8.02 22.44
CA GLY A 36 6.16 8.94 22.46
C GLY A 36 6.13 9.92 21.29
N ARG A 37 7.03 9.79 20.31
CA ARG A 37 6.95 10.56 19.07
C ARG A 37 5.84 10.01 18.19
N ILE A 38 5.06 10.93 17.62
CA ILE A 38 4.04 10.63 16.62
C ILE A 38 4.48 11.30 15.33
N VAL A 39 4.69 10.50 14.29
CA VAL A 39 5.03 11.02 12.96
C VAL A 39 3.80 10.90 12.07
N LEU A 40 3.53 11.97 11.33
CA LEU A 40 2.38 12.09 10.45
C LEU A 40 2.89 12.29 9.03
N HIS A 41 2.67 11.28 8.19
CA HIS A 41 3.01 11.33 6.77
C HIS A 41 1.77 11.75 5.97
N PRO A 42 1.80 12.90 5.29
CA PRO A 42 0.71 13.31 4.40
C PRO A 42 0.45 12.24 3.34
N ARG A 43 -0.83 11.90 3.15
CA ARG A 43 -1.28 11.04 2.06
C ARG A 43 -2.34 11.74 1.24
N GLU A 44 -2.34 11.43 -0.05
CA GLU A 44 -3.40 11.79 -0.98
C GLU A 44 -4.14 10.52 -1.36
N LEU A 45 -5.47 10.59 -1.35
CA LEU A 45 -6.31 9.48 -1.81
C LEU A 45 -6.29 9.49 -3.34
N VAL A 46 -5.34 8.77 -3.93
CA VAL A 46 -5.26 8.59 -5.38
C VAL A 46 -6.04 7.34 -5.77
N GLU A 47 -6.71 7.36 -6.93
CA GLU A 47 -7.28 6.14 -7.48
C GLU A 47 -6.18 5.07 -7.63
N PRO A 48 -6.42 3.83 -7.20
CA PRO A 48 -5.45 2.75 -7.40
C PRO A 48 -5.10 2.66 -8.89
N PHE A 49 -3.84 2.37 -9.20
CA PHE A 49 -3.43 2.10 -10.57
C PHE A 49 -4.30 0.97 -11.13
N ARG A 50 -5.20 1.31 -12.07
CA ARG A 50 -6.07 0.32 -12.72
C ARG A 50 -5.37 -0.22 -13.94
N VAL A 51 -5.13 -1.53 -13.93
CA VAL A 51 -4.77 -2.26 -15.15
C VAL A 51 -5.97 -2.29 -16.10
N SER A 52 -5.71 -2.43 -17.41
CA SER A 52 -6.81 -2.57 -18.37
C SER A 52 -7.68 -3.79 -18.06
N GLY A 53 -8.97 -3.75 -18.38
CA GLY A 53 -9.88 -4.90 -18.17
C GLY A 53 -9.34 -6.19 -18.81
N ASN A 54 -8.77 -6.07 -20.01
CA ASN A 54 -8.13 -7.19 -20.71
C ASN A 54 -6.94 -7.78 -19.93
N THR A 55 -6.14 -6.93 -19.29
CA THR A 55 -5.01 -7.36 -18.45
C THR A 55 -5.51 -8.09 -17.20
N LEU A 56 -6.57 -7.59 -16.56
CA LEU A 56 -7.18 -8.23 -15.39
C LEU A 56 -7.71 -9.63 -15.74
N GLU A 57 -8.45 -9.75 -16.85
CA GLU A 57 -8.94 -11.05 -17.32
C GLU A 57 -7.81 -12.04 -17.62
N MET A 58 -6.69 -11.56 -18.17
CA MET A 58 -5.52 -12.39 -18.44
C MET A 58 -4.90 -12.90 -17.13
N MET A 59 -4.81 -12.04 -16.12
CA MET A 59 -4.33 -12.41 -14.79
C MET A 59 -5.23 -13.47 -14.14
N ASP A 60 -6.55 -13.27 -14.17
CA ASP A 60 -7.52 -14.23 -13.63
C ASP A 60 -7.43 -15.60 -14.31
N LYS A 61 -7.32 -15.63 -15.65
CA LYS A 61 -7.11 -16.87 -16.40
C LYS A 61 -5.79 -17.54 -16.03
N SER A 62 -4.73 -16.75 -15.84
CA SER A 62 -3.41 -17.28 -15.48
C SER A 62 -3.43 -17.93 -14.10
N MET A 63 -4.12 -17.33 -13.12
CA MET A 63 -4.29 -17.92 -11.78
C MET A 63 -5.07 -19.23 -11.82
N ARG A 64 -6.18 -19.30 -12.59
CA ARG A 64 -6.92 -20.55 -12.75
C ARG A 64 -6.08 -21.65 -13.40
N ASN A 65 -5.31 -21.31 -14.44
CA ASN A 65 -4.41 -22.27 -15.08
C ASN A 65 -3.34 -22.78 -14.09
N LEU A 66 -2.83 -21.91 -13.21
CA LEU A 66 -1.89 -22.29 -12.17
C LEU A 66 -2.52 -23.28 -11.17
N ASP A 67 -3.75 -23.00 -10.71
CA ASP A 67 -4.50 -23.89 -9.81
C ASP A 67 -4.77 -25.27 -10.45
N GLU A 68 -4.99 -25.31 -11.76
CA GLU A 68 -5.14 -26.53 -12.56
C GLU A 68 -3.80 -27.22 -12.91
N GLY A 69 -2.66 -26.69 -12.46
CA GLY A 69 -1.33 -27.21 -12.75
C GLY A 69 -0.85 -26.98 -14.19
N LYS A 70 -1.56 -26.18 -14.98
CA LYS A 70 -1.22 -25.79 -16.36
C LYS A 70 -0.29 -24.57 -16.34
N ALA A 71 0.91 -24.76 -15.80
CA ALA A 71 1.93 -23.72 -15.76
C ALA A 71 2.85 -23.75 -17.00
N GLY A 72 3.37 -22.58 -17.38
CA GLY A 72 4.42 -22.46 -18.39
C GLY A 72 5.77 -23.01 -17.90
N LYS A 73 6.78 -23.00 -18.78
CA LYS A 73 8.15 -23.34 -18.38
C LYS A 73 8.63 -22.38 -17.29
N ALA A 74 9.40 -22.91 -16.34
CA ALA A 74 10.01 -22.11 -15.29
C ALA A 74 10.86 -20.97 -15.89
N VAL A 75 10.74 -19.78 -15.31
CA VAL A 75 11.54 -18.63 -15.72
C VAL A 75 12.97 -18.86 -15.25
N ASP A 76 13.92 -18.87 -16.19
CA ASP A 76 15.33 -18.97 -15.88
C ASP A 76 15.86 -17.64 -15.33
N VAL A 77 16.09 -17.61 -14.02
CA VAL A 77 16.61 -16.44 -13.29
C VAL A 77 18.10 -16.57 -12.97
N SER A 78 18.80 -17.54 -13.56
CA SER A 78 20.22 -17.77 -13.28
C SER A 78 21.12 -16.57 -13.58
N LYS A 79 20.72 -15.69 -14.52
CA LYS A 79 21.41 -14.42 -14.83
C LYS A 79 21.24 -13.31 -13.79
N PHE A 80 20.31 -13.44 -12.84
CA PHE A 80 19.96 -12.41 -11.85
C PHE A 80 20.31 -12.80 -10.42
N LYS A 81 21.00 -13.93 -10.22
CA LYS A 81 21.58 -14.29 -8.93
C LYS A 81 22.98 -13.66 -8.82
N GLU A 82 23.06 -12.57 -8.07
CA GLU A 82 24.30 -12.05 -7.50
C GLU A 82 24.47 -12.57 -6.06
#